data_AF-A0A812MST6-F1
#
_entry.id   AF-A0A812MST6-F1
#
_cell.length_a   1.000
_cell.length_b   1.000
_cell.length_c   1.000
_cell.angle_alpha   90.00
_cell.angle_beta   90.00
_cell.angle_gamma   90.00
#
_symmetry.space_group_name_H-M   'P 1'
#
loop_
_entity.id
_entity.type
_entity.pdbx_description
1 polymer ?
#
loop_
_entity_poly.entity_id
_entity_poly.type
_entity_poly.pdbx_seq_one_letter_code
_entity_poly.pdbx_strand_id
1 'polypeptide(L)'
;MAGPSLNCFSVLCMCLCVRSLCTAPRCPGVHTWHAVTAMRETWEAELSGINEGSAAEFYLPNCSSLSTFEVVSGQPTAGFAFGPRADFDIAYTLTVVRSSAEPEPLNLLSPSSQYHRSGRLMEKSAGKKDCEDDADGCLLQLAASSATTFTSMACVFVITAKGPAQPDVRAESFNGAICHWQVNPGYGENYHVDFNPN
;
A
#
# COMPACT_ATOMS: atom_id res chain seq x y z
N MET A 1 19.72 -13.59 72.66
CA MET A 1 20.92 -13.59 71.80
C MET A 1 20.81 -14.77 70.86
N ALA A 2 20.92 -14.52 69.54
CA ALA A 2 20.90 -15.45 68.38
C ALA A 2 19.62 -16.33 68.25
N GLY A 3 18.81 -16.34 67.18
CA GLY A 3 18.89 -15.85 65.80
C GLY A 3 18.53 -17.02 64.86
N PRO A 4 17.41 -17.02 64.09
CA PRO A 4 17.20 -18.00 63.05
C PRO A 4 17.60 -17.48 61.66
N SER A 5 18.14 -18.42 60.89
CA SER A 5 18.74 -18.36 59.56
C SER A 5 17.84 -17.80 58.46
N LEU A 6 18.34 -16.83 57.70
CA LEU A 6 17.82 -16.42 56.39
C LEU A 6 18.21 -17.47 55.35
N ASN A 7 17.23 -18.22 54.83
CA ASN A 7 17.38 -18.96 53.59
C ASN A 7 17.10 -18.02 52.42
N CYS A 8 18.17 -17.62 51.73
CA CYS A 8 18.12 -16.85 50.49
C CYS A 8 17.91 -17.82 49.31
N PHE A 9 16.65 -18.17 49.01
CA PHE A 9 16.31 -18.80 47.73
C PHE A 9 16.07 -17.69 46.71
N SER A 10 17.16 -17.25 46.08
CA SER A 10 17.10 -16.44 44.86
C SER A 10 16.61 -17.33 43.72
N VAL A 11 15.31 -17.29 43.44
CA VAL A 11 14.70 -17.88 42.24
C VAL A 11 15.16 -17.05 41.04
N LEU A 12 16.28 -17.46 40.44
CA LEU A 12 16.78 -16.92 39.19
C LEU A 12 15.83 -17.42 38.07
N CYS A 13 14.79 -16.65 37.79
CA CYS A 13 13.92 -16.88 36.64
C CYS A 13 14.73 -16.56 35.37
N MET A 14 15.44 -17.57 34.84
CA MET A 14 15.96 -17.54 33.47
C MET A 14 14.76 -17.50 32.51
N CYS A 15 14.32 -16.28 32.17
CA CYS A 15 13.55 -16.07 30.95
C CYS A 15 14.44 -16.43 29.77
N LEU A 16 14.36 -17.70 29.34
CA LEU A 16 14.73 -18.14 28.00
C LEU A 16 13.89 -17.35 27.00
N CYS A 17 14.35 -16.14 26.67
CA CYS A 17 13.93 -15.47 25.45
C CYS A 17 14.48 -16.31 24.30
N VAL A 18 13.71 -17.31 23.87
CA VAL A 18 13.94 -18.02 22.61
C VAL A 18 13.86 -16.95 21.54
N ARG A 19 15.02 -16.42 21.13
CA ARG A 19 15.13 -15.55 19.97
C ARG A 19 14.74 -16.42 18.80
N SER A 20 13.50 -16.27 18.32
CA SER A 20 13.11 -16.75 17.00
C SER A 20 14.07 -16.14 16.00
N LEU A 21 15.09 -16.89 15.60
CA LEU A 21 15.83 -16.60 14.39
C LEU A 21 14.83 -16.86 13.26
N CYS A 22 14.24 -15.78 12.74
CA CYS A 22 13.55 -15.83 11.45
C CYS A 22 14.62 -16.17 10.41
N THR A 23 14.86 -17.47 10.18
CA THR A 23 15.65 -17.94 9.06
C THR A 23 14.86 -17.61 7.80
N ALA A 24 15.37 -16.67 7.01
CA ALA A 24 14.79 -16.34 5.72
C ALA A 24 14.61 -17.62 4.88
N PRO A 25 13.55 -17.72 4.06
CA PRO A 25 13.32 -18.87 3.20
C PRO A 25 14.54 -19.12 2.31
N ARG A 26 15.00 -20.38 2.24
CA ARG A 26 16.16 -20.75 1.42
C ARG A 26 15.69 -21.12 0.01
N CYS A 27 15.46 -20.11 -0.80
CA CYS A 27 15.27 -20.29 -2.24
C CYS A 27 16.64 -20.22 -2.94
N PRO A 28 17.01 -21.22 -3.77
CA PRO A 28 18.26 -21.17 -4.53
C PRO A 28 18.35 -19.90 -5.39
N GLY A 29 19.49 -19.20 -5.31
CA GLY A 29 19.72 -17.98 -6.09
C GLY A 29 19.07 -16.71 -5.55
N VAL A 30 18.21 -16.78 -4.52
CA VAL A 30 17.67 -15.57 -3.88
C VAL A 30 18.73 -14.95 -2.97
N HIS A 31 19.00 -13.66 -3.19
CA HIS A 31 20.04 -12.90 -2.53
C HIS A 31 19.53 -12.06 -1.36
N THR A 32 18.36 -11.45 -1.51
CA THR A 32 17.77 -10.56 -0.51
C THR A 32 16.28 -10.85 -0.34
N TRP A 33 15.76 -10.47 0.82
CA TRP A 33 14.35 -10.62 1.17
C TRP A 33 13.83 -9.29 1.70
N HIS A 34 12.76 -8.81 1.08
CA HIS A 34 12.17 -7.50 1.31
C HIS A 34 10.80 -7.67 1.95
N ALA A 35 10.52 -7.01 3.08
CA ALA A 35 9.17 -6.96 3.61
C ALA A 35 8.40 -5.80 2.96
N VAL A 36 7.23 -6.08 2.39
CA VAL A 36 6.30 -5.04 1.93
C VAL A 36 5.11 -5.03 2.88
N THR A 37 4.88 -3.90 3.55
CA THR A 37 3.89 -3.81 4.62
C THR A 37 2.88 -2.71 4.33
N ALA A 38 1.59 -3.08 4.27
CA ALA A 38 0.50 -2.13 4.34
C ALA A 38 0.13 -1.89 5.80
N MET A 39 0.10 -0.63 6.23
CA MET A 39 -0.31 -0.28 7.60
C MET A 39 -1.82 -0.41 7.80
N ARG A 40 -2.59 -0.20 6.72
CA ARG A 40 -4.05 -0.22 6.71
C ARG A 40 -4.56 -0.72 5.38
N GLU A 41 -5.71 -1.40 5.43
CA GLU A 41 -6.40 -2.02 4.30
C GLU A 41 -5.53 -2.99 3.48
N THR A 42 -6.07 -3.40 2.33
CA THR A 42 -5.40 -4.25 1.36
C THR A 42 -4.89 -3.40 0.20
N TRP A 43 -3.67 -3.72 -0.23
CA TRP A 43 -3.06 -3.14 -1.42
C TRP A 43 -2.64 -4.25 -2.37
N GLU A 44 -2.56 -3.94 -3.66
CA GLU A 44 -2.02 -4.81 -4.67
C GLU A 44 -0.64 -4.29 -5.06
N ALA A 45 0.36 -5.16 -5.06
CA ALA A 45 1.73 -4.83 -5.41
C ALA A 45 2.16 -5.54 -6.68
N GLU A 46 3.02 -4.87 -7.44
CA GLU A 46 3.66 -5.38 -8.65
C GLU A 46 5.17 -5.10 -8.59
N LEU A 47 5.97 -6.11 -8.91
CA LEU A 47 7.42 -6.00 -9.10
C LEU A 47 7.75 -6.15 -10.58
N SER A 48 8.51 -5.20 -11.11
CA SER A 48 8.86 -5.18 -12.53
C SER A 48 10.31 -4.74 -12.75
N GLY A 49 11.07 -5.52 -13.52
CA GLY A 49 12.43 -5.14 -13.92
C GLY A 49 12.41 -4.01 -14.95
N ILE A 50 13.25 -2.99 -14.77
CA ILE A 50 13.40 -1.88 -15.72
C ILE A 50 14.40 -2.24 -16.82
N ASN A 51 15.46 -2.98 -16.47
CA ASN A 51 16.52 -3.35 -17.40
C ASN A 51 16.06 -4.41 -18.41
N GLU A 52 16.61 -4.37 -19.63
CA GLU A 52 16.30 -5.37 -20.64
C GLU A 52 16.73 -6.77 -20.21
N GLY A 53 15.82 -7.74 -20.36
CA GLY A 53 16.18 -9.15 -20.30
C GLY A 53 16.36 -9.71 -18.89
N SER A 54 15.26 -9.91 -18.18
CA SER A 54 15.17 -10.78 -16.98
C SER A 54 16.35 -10.62 -16.01
N ALA A 55 16.82 -9.39 -15.78
CA ALA A 55 17.95 -9.13 -14.89
C ALA A 55 17.54 -9.20 -13.41
N ALA A 56 16.28 -8.91 -13.13
CA ALA A 56 15.67 -9.04 -11.81
C ALA A 56 14.63 -10.16 -11.85
N GLU A 57 14.75 -11.12 -10.95
CA GLU A 57 13.77 -12.19 -10.74
C GLU A 57 13.26 -12.13 -9.30
N PHE A 58 11.95 -12.32 -9.13
CA PHE A 58 11.31 -12.18 -7.83
C PHE A 58 10.60 -13.46 -7.42
N TYR A 59 10.60 -13.75 -6.12
CA TYR A 59 10.09 -15.00 -5.58
C TYR A 59 9.28 -14.81 -4.31
N LEU A 60 8.27 -15.66 -4.13
CA LEU A 60 7.60 -15.85 -2.85
C LEU A 60 8.43 -16.75 -1.91
N PRO A 61 8.14 -16.78 -0.60
CA PRO A 61 8.81 -17.67 0.36
C PRO A 61 8.78 -19.17 0.02
N ASN A 62 7.82 -19.60 -0.80
CA ASN A 62 7.70 -20.97 -1.31
C ASN A 62 8.54 -21.20 -2.60
N CYS A 63 9.35 -20.23 -3.01
CA CYS A 63 10.18 -20.22 -4.21
C CYS A 63 9.43 -20.26 -5.55
N SER A 64 8.14 -19.92 -5.57
CA SER A 64 7.44 -19.65 -6.83
C SER A 64 7.76 -18.24 -7.32
N SER A 65 7.81 -18.06 -8.65
CA SER A 65 7.98 -16.75 -9.27
C SER A 65 6.90 -15.77 -8.79
N LEU A 66 7.29 -14.51 -8.62
CA LEU A 66 6.46 -13.42 -8.14
C LEU A 66 6.48 -12.30 -9.19
N SER A 67 5.31 -11.76 -9.51
CA SER A 67 5.20 -10.54 -10.31
C SER A 67 4.19 -9.60 -9.66
N THR A 68 3.03 -10.13 -9.28
CA THR A 68 2.00 -9.42 -8.52
C THR A 68 1.63 -10.17 -7.25
N PHE A 69 1.27 -9.44 -6.21
CA PHE A 69 0.84 -10.02 -4.94
C PHE A 69 -0.02 -9.05 -4.14
N GLU A 70 -0.88 -9.60 -3.30
CA GLU A 70 -1.63 -8.83 -2.32
C GLU A 70 -0.74 -8.49 -1.12
N VAL A 71 -0.76 -7.23 -0.71
CA VAL A 71 -0.12 -6.73 0.50
C VAL A 71 -1.18 -6.61 1.58
N VAL A 72 -1.13 -7.55 2.52
CA VAL A 72 -1.93 -7.52 3.73
C VAL A 72 -1.02 -7.15 4.89
N SER A 73 -1.54 -6.45 5.90
CA SER A 73 -0.80 -6.11 7.12
C SER A 73 -0.04 -7.34 7.65
N GLY A 74 1.30 -7.26 7.64
CA GLY A 74 2.19 -8.25 8.23
C GLY A 74 2.82 -9.26 7.26
N GLN A 75 2.38 -9.40 6.01
CA GLN A 75 3.01 -10.25 4.98
C GLN A 75 2.64 -9.72 3.59
N PRO A 76 3.63 -9.42 2.72
CA PRO A 76 4.52 -10.48 2.24
C PRO A 76 5.99 -10.11 2.20
N THR A 77 6.82 -11.14 2.17
CA THR A 77 8.26 -11.04 1.92
C THR A 77 8.51 -11.37 0.45
N ALA A 78 9.01 -10.40 -0.32
CA ALA A 78 9.44 -10.61 -1.70
C ALA A 78 10.94 -10.93 -1.72
N GLY A 79 11.29 -12.08 -2.28
CA GLY A 79 12.68 -12.47 -2.52
C GLY A 79 13.17 -11.90 -3.83
N PHE A 80 14.41 -11.42 -3.86
CA PHE A 80 15.07 -10.92 -5.07
C PHE A 80 16.24 -11.84 -5.46
N ALA A 81 16.32 -12.17 -6.74
CA ALA A 81 17.44 -12.88 -7.34
C ALA A 81 17.96 -12.14 -8.57
N PHE A 82 19.27 -12.27 -8.80
CA PHE A 82 19.86 -11.88 -10.07
C PHE A 82 19.49 -12.91 -11.13
N GLY A 83 18.90 -12.47 -12.23
CA GLY A 83 18.68 -13.35 -13.36
C GLY A 83 20.00 -13.73 -14.05
N PRO A 84 19.97 -14.67 -14.99
CA PRO A 84 21.17 -15.30 -15.57
C PRO A 84 22.10 -14.36 -16.34
N ARG A 85 21.63 -13.14 -16.65
CA ARG A 85 22.38 -12.10 -17.39
C ARG A 85 22.66 -10.87 -16.55
N ALA A 86 22.23 -10.85 -15.29
CA ALA A 86 22.42 -9.69 -14.44
C ALA A 86 23.84 -9.65 -13.89
N ASP A 87 24.42 -8.46 -13.92
CA ASP A 87 25.51 -8.08 -13.04
C ASP A 87 24.93 -7.31 -11.84
N PHE A 88 25.77 -6.61 -11.08
CA PHE A 88 25.30 -5.79 -9.97
C PHE A 88 24.54 -4.52 -10.41
N ASP A 89 24.46 -4.24 -11.71
CA ASP A 89 23.75 -3.09 -12.27
C ASP A 89 22.28 -3.47 -12.51
N ILE A 90 21.50 -3.40 -11.43
CA ILE A 90 20.07 -3.74 -11.45
C ILE A 90 19.21 -2.49 -11.30
N ALA A 91 18.07 -2.48 -12.00
CA ALA A 91 17.00 -1.52 -11.78
C ALA A 91 15.64 -2.20 -11.90
N TYR A 92 14.77 -1.96 -10.93
CA TYR A 92 13.41 -2.48 -10.90
C TYR A 92 12.47 -1.53 -10.15
N THR A 93 11.17 -1.71 -10.33
CA THR A 93 10.13 -1.00 -9.59
C THR A 93 9.36 -1.94 -8.67
N LEU A 94 8.92 -1.40 -7.54
CA LEU A 94 7.83 -1.93 -6.73
C LEU A 94 6.69 -0.91 -6.78
N THR A 95 5.60 -1.26 -7.45
CA THR A 95 4.38 -0.44 -7.51
C THR A 95 3.37 -1.04 -6.55
N VAL A 96 2.76 -0.23 -5.67
CA VAL A 96 1.76 -0.68 -4.71
C VAL A 96 0.55 0.22 -4.81
N VAL A 97 -0.61 -0.35 -5.13
CA VAL A 97 -1.86 0.37 -5.40
C VAL A 97 -2.92 -0.08 -4.39
N ARG A 98 -3.65 0.87 -3.80
CA ARG A 98 -4.73 0.56 -2.85
C ARG A 98 -5.88 -0.14 -3.58
N SER A 99 -6.25 -1.34 -3.14
CA SER A 99 -7.27 -2.18 -3.80
C SER A 99 -8.70 -1.80 -3.42
N SER A 100 -8.89 -1.07 -2.31
CA SER A 100 -10.21 -0.73 -1.79
C SER A 100 -10.57 0.73 -2.12
N ALA A 101 -11.73 0.91 -2.77
CA ALA A 101 -12.49 2.14 -2.63
C ALA A 101 -13.10 2.08 -1.22
N GLU A 102 -12.85 3.10 -0.40
CA GLU A 102 -13.62 3.25 0.83
C GLU A 102 -15.10 3.18 0.46
N PRO A 103 -15.91 2.28 1.05
CA PRO A 103 -17.34 2.45 0.97
C PRO A 103 -17.62 3.73 1.73
N GLU A 104 -17.98 4.79 0.99
CA GLU A 104 -18.52 6.04 1.54
C GLU A 104 -19.34 5.72 2.80
N PRO A 105 -19.09 6.38 3.95
CA PRO A 105 -20.00 6.23 5.07
C PRO A 105 -21.38 6.58 4.52
N LEU A 106 -22.29 5.60 4.56
CA LEU A 106 -23.69 5.81 4.18
C LEU A 106 -24.16 7.05 4.93
N ASN A 107 -24.26 8.18 4.22
CA ASN A 107 -24.89 9.38 4.73
C ASN A 107 -26.38 9.04 4.86
N LEU A 108 -26.70 8.37 5.97
CA LEU A 108 -28.03 8.20 6.48
C LEU A 108 -28.54 9.59 6.82
N LEU A 109 -29.38 10.10 5.91
CA LEU A 109 -30.42 11.08 6.14
C LEU A 109 -29.94 12.51 6.44
N SER A 110 -30.24 13.41 5.52
CA SER A 110 -30.97 14.62 5.93
C SER A 110 -32.05 14.98 4.90
N PRO A 111 -33.33 14.76 5.23
CA PRO A 111 -34.43 15.44 4.58
C PRO A 111 -34.75 16.69 5.39
N SER A 112 -34.50 17.88 4.84
CA SER A 112 -35.37 19.07 4.97
C SER A 112 -34.67 20.34 4.52
N SER A 113 -35.12 20.88 3.38
CA SER A 113 -35.27 22.33 3.24
C SER A 113 -36.50 22.60 2.38
N GLN A 114 -37.68 22.34 2.97
CA GLN A 114 -38.85 23.13 2.63
C GLN A 114 -38.61 24.54 3.18
N TYR A 115 -38.16 25.47 2.33
CA TYR A 115 -38.30 26.89 2.61
C TYR A 115 -39.41 27.44 1.73
N HIS A 116 -40.59 27.58 2.34
CA HIS A 116 -41.73 28.28 1.80
C HIS A 116 -41.65 29.75 2.22
N ARG A 117 -41.97 30.66 1.29
CA ARG A 117 -42.51 32.03 1.48
C ARG A 117 -41.53 33.20 1.68
N SER A 118 -41.42 34.08 0.67
CA SER A 118 -42.18 35.35 0.59
C SER A 118 -41.75 36.17 -0.65
N GLY A 119 -42.69 36.88 -1.26
CA GLY A 119 -42.61 37.38 -2.63
C GLY A 119 -41.70 38.60 -2.87
N ARG A 120 -41.27 38.74 -4.12
CA ARG A 120 -40.97 40.03 -4.75
C ARG A 120 -41.16 39.93 -6.27
N LEU A 121 -42.00 40.81 -6.78
CA LEU A 121 -42.20 41.10 -8.21
C LEU A 121 -40.98 41.79 -8.82
N MET A 122 -40.90 41.69 -10.15
CA MET A 122 -39.91 42.24 -11.10
C MET A 122 -38.68 41.34 -11.26
N GLU A 123 -38.19 40.99 -12.46
CA GLU A 123 -38.48 41.45 -13.81
C GLU A 123 -37.96 40.42 -14.82
N LYS A 124 -38.46 40.53 -16.03
CA LYS A 124 -38.34 39.65 -17.19
C LYS A 124 -36.92 39.72 -17.78
N SER A 125 -36.21 38.60 -17.90
CA SER A 125 -35.15 38.46 -18.92
C SER A 125 -35.13 37.06 -19.51
N ALA A 126 -35.23 37.04 -20.84
CA ALA A 126 -35.43 35.89 -21.72
C ALA A 126 -34.23 34.93 -21.74
N GLY A 127 -34.53 33.65 -21.98
CA GLY A 127 -33.51 32.68 -22.41
C GLY A 127 -33.57 31.29 -21.77
N LYS A 128 -34.75 30.79 -21.39
CA LYS A 128 -34.93 29.36 -21.08
C LYS A 128 -35.62 28.71 -22.27
N LYS A 129 -34.86 27.93 -23.03
CA LYS A 129 -35.39 27.02 -24.04
C LYS A 129 -35.80 25.78 -23.28
N ASP A 130 -37.10 25.61 -23.13
CA ASP A 130 -37.69 24.45 -22.48
C ASP A 130 -37.32 23.21 -23.32
N CYS A 131 -36.89 22.15 -22.64
CA CYS A 131 -36.66 20.87 -23.27
C CYS A 131 -38.03 20.31 -23.67
N GLU A 132 -38.42 20.54 -24.92
CA GLU A 132 -39.58 19.94 -25.56
C GLU A 132 -39.35 18.43 -25.72
N ASP A 133 -40.21 17.66 -25.04
CA ASP A 133 -40.80 16.39 -25.47
C ASP A 133 -39.96 15.47 -26.37
N ASP A 134 -38.87 14.90 -25.85
CA ASP A 134 -38.32 13.63 -26.34
C ASP A 134 -37.83 12.80 -25.14
N ALA A 135 -38.40 11.60 -25.01
CA ALA A 135 -38.24 10.69 -23.87
C ALA A 135 -36.82 10.08 -23.69
N ASP A 136 -35.84 10.51 -24.48
CA ASP A 136 -34.48 9.95 -24.48
C ASP A 136 -33.41 10.91 -23.93
N GLY A 137 -33.77 12.15 -23.59
CA GLY A 137 -32.80 13.18 -23.19
C GLY A 137 -32.44 13.27 -21.71
N CYS A 138 -33.19 12.62 -20.81
CA CYS A 138 -33.05 12.81 -19.35
C CYS A 138 -32.33 11.65 -18.63
N LEU A 139 -31.72 10.72 -19.37
CA LEU A 139 -30.98 9.58 -18.79
C LEU A 139 -29.46 9.80 -18.70
N LEU A 140 -28.95 10.85 -19.36
CA LEU A 140 -27.52 11.20 -19.35
C LEU A 140 -27.13 12.15 -18.19
N GLN A 141 -28.08 12.85 -17.57
CA GLN A 141 -27.77 13.81 -16.50
C GLN A 141 -27.73 13.16 -15.10
N LEU A 142 -28.43 12.05 -14.89
CA LEU A 142 -28.44 11.32 -13.61
C LEU A 142 -27.18 10.44 -13.43
N ALA A 143 -26.57 9.97 -14.52
CA ALA A 143 -25.31 9.23 -14.50
C ALA A 143 -24.07 10.12 -14.18
N ALA A 144 -24.18 11.44 -14.36
CA ALA A 144 -23.07 12.37 -14.12
C ALA A 144 -22.91 12.79 -12.65
N SER A 145 -23.83 12.40 -11.74
CA SER A 145 -23.78 12.76 -10.31
C SER A 145 -23.50 11.59 -9.37
N SER A 146 -23.33 10.37 -9.90
CA SER A 146 -23.02 9.15 -9.14
C SER A 146 -21.72 8.47 -9.58
N ALA A 147 -20.88 9.15 -10.36
CA ALA A 147 -19.51 8.71 -10.55
C ALA A 147 -18.72 9.07 -9.28
N THR A 148 -18.76 8.20 -8.28
CA THR A 148 -17.75 8.20 -7.22
C THR A 148 -16.41 8.06 -7.92
N THR A 149 -15.66 9.17 -8.01
CA THR A 149 -14.31 9.14 -8.56
C THR A 149 -13.47 8.32 -7.60
N PHE A 150 -13.30 7.03 -7.91
CA PHE A 150 -12.31 6.20 -7.25
C PHE A 150 -10.95 6.87 -7.43
N THR A 151 -10.48 7.49 -6.36
CA THR A 151 -9.18 8.13 -6.34
C THR A 151 -8.20 7.04 -5.92
N SER A 152 -7.57 6.39 -6.91
CA SER A 152 -6.56 5.38 -6.64
C SER A 152 -5.38 6.01 -5.91
N MET A 153 -4.95 5.39 -4.81
CA MET A 153 -3.74 5.75 -4.09
C MET A 153 -2.63 4.78 -4.48
N ALA A 154 -1.42 5.29 -4.69
CA ALA A 154 -0.29 4.43 -5.07
C ALA A 154 1.04 4.91 -4.51
N CYS A 155 1.92 3.95 -4.25
CA CYS A 155 3.33 4.14 -4.00
C CYS A 155 4.13 3.49 -5.11
N VAL A 156 5.07 4.23 -5.70
CA VAL A 156 6.06 3.67 -6.64
C VAL A 156 7.43 3.79 -6.02
N PHE A 157 8.09 2.66 -5.80
CA PHE A 157 9.49 2.62 -5.42
C PHE A 157 10.31 2.30 -6.66
N VAL A 158 11.32 3.12 -6.95
CA VAL A 158 12.32 2.86 -7.98
C VAL A 158 13.60 2.45 -7.28
N ILE A 159 14.03 1.21 -7.52
CA ILE A 159 15.19 0.61 -6.88
C ILE A 159 16.27 0.47 -7.94
N THR A 160 17.46 0.99 -7.64
CA THR A 160 18.65 0.76 -8.45
C THR A 160 19.80 0.34 -7.56
N ALA A 161 20.70 -0.50 -8.06
CA ALA A 161 21.95 -0.82 -7.38
C ALA A 161 23.09 -0.90 -8.40
N LYS A 162 24.31 -0.60 -7.92
CA LYS A 162 25.56 -0.69 -8.68
C LYS A 162 26.62 -1.52 -7.93
N GLY A 163 26.18 -2.34 -7.00
CA GLY A 163 27.05 -3.07 -6.07
C GLY A 163 26.32 -3.64 -4.86
N PRO A 164 27.00 -4.46 -4.06
CA PRO A 164 26.41 -5.09 -2.89
C PRO A 164 26.04 -4.06 -1.81
N ALA A 165 24.87 -4.26 -1.21
CA ALA A 165 24.42 -3.67 0.07
C ALA A 165 24.13 -2.16 0.11
N GLN A 166 24.13 -1.45 -1.02
CA GLN A 166 23.70 -0.03 -1.07
C GLN A 166 22.86 0.26 -2.32
N PRO A 167 21.56 -0.09 -2.32
CA PRO A 167 20.67 0.38 -3.36
C PRO A 167 20.34 1.87 -3.16
N ASP A 168 20.14 2.57 -4.27
CA ASP A 168 19.45 3.85 -4.32
C ASP A 168 17.95 3.56 -4.51
N VAL A 169 17.15 3.91 -3.50
CA VAL A 169 15.70 3.73 -3.49
C VAL A 169 15.02 5.09 -3.46
N ARG A 170 14.22 5.36 -4.48
CA ARG A 170 13.36 6.54 -4.56
C ARG A 170 11.92 6.12 -4.35
N ALA A 171 11.20 6.84 -3.51
CA ALA A 171 9.80 6.60 -3.22
C ALA A 171 8.95 7.76 -3.74
N GLU A 172 7.99 7.45 -4.60
CA GLU A 172 7.07 8.40 -5.21
C GLU A 172 5.65 8.12 -4.73
N SER A 173 5.03 9.13 -4.12
CA SER A 173 3.65 9.07 -3.62
C SER A 173 2.65 9.62 -4.63
N PHE A 174 1.51 8.97 -4.77
CA PHE A 174 0.40 9.42 -5.60
C PHE A 174 -0.91 9.52 -4.81
N ASN A 175 -1.68 10.59 -5.05
CA ASN A 175 -3.01 10.82 -4.48
C ASN A 175 -3.09 10.68 -2.94
N GLY A 176 -2.09 11.20 -2.22
CA GLY A 176 -2.10 11.19 -0.75
C GLY A 176 -1.65 9.87 -0.11
N ALA A 177 -1.12 8.94 -0.91
CA ALA A 177 -0.38 7.79 -0.38
C ALA A 177 0.85 8.26 0.41
N ILE A 178 1.20 7.51 1.45
CA ILE A 178 2.39 7.71 2.27
C ILE A 178 3.32 6.53 1.99
N CYS A 179 4.51 6.82 1.47
CA CYS A 179 5.45 5.82 0.98
C CYS A 179 6.77 5.93 1.75
N HIS A 180 7.12 4.90 2.52
CA HIS A 180 8.34 4.86 3.31
C HIS A 180 9.13 3.60 3.05
N TRP A 181 10.46 3.69 3.16
CA TRP A 181 11.34 2.55 3.07
C TRP A 181 12.46 2.67 4.10
N GLN A 182 13.06 1.54 4.43
CA GLN A 182 14.22 1.48 5.34
C GLN A 182 15.18 0.38 4.90
N VAL A 183 16.48 0.64 5.08
CA VAL A 183 17.52 -0.38 4.93
C VAL A 183 17.43 -1.34 6.11
N ASN A 184 17.44 -2.64 5.84
CA ASN A 184 17.59 -3.72 6.79
C ASN A 184 18.99 -4.36 6.61
N PRO A 185 19.99 -3.96 7.42
CA PRO A 185 21.38 -4.37 7.23
C PRO A 185 21.55 -5.88 7.12
N GLY A 186 22.09 -6.34 6.00
CA GLY A 186 22.35 -7.76 5.72
C GLY A 186 21.17 -8.56 5.17
N TYR A 187 20.00 -7.94 4.98
CA TYR A 187 18.79 -8.61 4.47
C TYR A 187 18.22 -7.96 3.20
N GLY A 188 18.33 -6.63 3.06
CA GLY A 188 17.76 -5.85 1.95
C GLY A 188 17.01 -4.62 2.46
N GLU A 189 15.95 -4.20 1.78
CA GLU A 189 15.11 -3.06 2.16
C GLU A 189 13.69 -3.51 2.52
N ASN A 190 13.06 -2.82 3.46
CA ASN A 190 11.64 -2.97 3.75
C ASN A 190 10.87 -1.75 3.24
N TYR A 191 9.67 -2.00 2.74
CA TYR A 191 8.78 -1.01 2.14
C TYR A 191 7.49 -0.94 2.95
N HIS A 192 7.02 0.28 3.21
CA HIS A 192 5.83 0.55 4.00
C HIS A 192 4.92 1.50 3.23
N VAL A 193 3.65 1.13 3.14
CA VAL A 193 2.61 1.93 2.47
C VAL A 193 1.48 2.24 3.44
N ASP A 194 1.01 3.48 3.38
CA ASP A 194 -0.11 3.98 4.16
C ASP A 194 -0.79 5.16 3.43
N PHE A 195 -1.72 5.82 4.09
CA PHE A 195 -2.39 7.05 3.70
C PHE A 195 -2.81 7.83 4.95
N ASN A 196 -3.46 8.98 4.82
CA ASN A 196 -4.13 9.63 5.95
C ASN A 196 -5.63 9.31 5.90
N PRO A 197 -6.25 8.70 6.94
CA PRO A 197 -7.70 8.65 7.00
C PRO A 197 -8.19 10.07 7.30
N ASN A 198 -8.82 10.71 6.32
CA ASN A 198 -9.46 12.00 6.57
C ASN A 198 -10.68 11.83 7.49
#